data_AF-A0A9W6PYI9-F1
#
_entry.id   AF-A0A9W6PYI9-F1
#
_cell.length_a   1.000
_cell.length_b   1.000
_cell.length_c   1.000
_cell.angle_alpha   90.00
_cell.angle_beta   90.00
_cell.angle_gamma   90.00
#
_symmetry.space_group_name_H-M   'P 1'
#
loop_
_entity.id
_entity.type
_entity.pdbx_description
1 polymer ?
#
loop_
_entity_poly.entity_id
_entity_poly.type
_entity_poly.pdbx_seq_one_letter_code
_entity_poly.pdbx_strand_id
1 'polypeptide(L)'
;MGALWNGPARLETLGDAVNTRADFPGAGPATGRDRRSQARELLDAMENAKVITEGQFSALGMIITDASLSADEATLVEVQDGLQWLHRNYLDVPHLDGDQRERRGRILGLIDCVQWALRRLPSNLQLKLHPDGHAARFLVAVARRQGISNKQLAAELGTDETEISRVGRRLLAAGVVWKRKEWRQNAWDLTPRGRQYLEETGLLPDVALVEGRPEPAVPDRPARIPVDSPDRPPVGVSHGPGHDAEPRRQGDVPTRRGHR
;
A
#
# COMPACT_ATOMS: atom_id res chain seq x y z
N MET A 1 -12.04 6.70 -80.51
CA MET A 1 -12.39 5.33 -80.09
C MET A 1 -12.19 5.24 -78.58
N GLY A 2 -13.26 4.90 -77.82
CA GLY A 2 -13.30 4.46 -76.40
C GLY A 2 -12.60 5.38 -75.37
N ALA A 3 -13.27 6.26 -74.62
CA ALA A 3 -14.19 5.97 -73.50
C ALA A 3 -13.59 5.03 -72.44
N LEU A 4 -13.33 5.58 -71.24
CA LEU A 4 -13.68 5.09 -69.88
C LEU A 4 -13.18 6.18 -68.89
N TRP A 5 -14.04 7.14 -68.49
CA TRP A 5 -14.80 7.16 -67.22
C TRP A 5 -13.89 7.29 -65.96
N ASN A 6 -13.64 8.52 -65.48
CA ASN A 6 -14.34 9.26 -64.41
C ASN A 6 -14.36 8.59 -63.02
N GLY A 7 -13.65 9.20 -62.08
CA GLY A 7 -13.79 8.96 -60.64
C GLY A 7 -12.94 9.95 -59.82
N PRO A 8 -13.55 10.92 -59.11
CA PRO A 8 -12.85 11.91 -58.31
C PRO A 8 -12.44 11.36 -56.94
N ALA A 9 -11.38 11.94 -56.38
CA ALA A 9 -10.96 11.74 -55.00
C ALA A 9 -12.14 11.90 -54.03
N ARG A 10 -12.43 10.86 -53.24
CA ARG A 10 -13.26 10.94 -52.04
C ARG A 10 -12.61 10.15 -50.92
N LEU A 11 -12.50 10.85 -49.80
CA LEU A 11 -12.17 10.35 -48.47
C LEU A 11 -13.09 9.18 -48.09
N GLU A 12 -12.50 8.03 -47.76
CA GLU A 12 -13.11 7.08 -46.83
C GLU A 12 -12.08 6.65 -45.79
N THR A 13 -12.40 7.03 -44.55
CA THR A 13 -12.03 6.42 -43.29
C THR A 13 -12.18 4.90 -43.27
N LEU A 14 -11.17 4.18 -42.79
CA LEU A 14 -11.20 2.88 -42.08
C LEU A 14 -9.72 2.51 -41.90
N GLY A 15 -9.19 2.26 -40.72
CA GLY A 15 -9.71 1.37 -39.68
C GLY A 15 -8.60 0.35 -39.41
N ASP A 16 -8.55 -0.19 -38.20
CA ASP A 16 -7.73 -1.34 -37.79
C ASP A 16 -6.28 -1.04 -37.38
N ALA A 17 -6.16 -0.17 -36.38
CA ALA A 17 -5.28 -0.47 -35.26
C ALA A 17 -5.69 -1.84 -34.70
N VAL A 18 -4.78 -2.81 -34.78
CA VAL A 18 -4.94 -4.16 -34.23
C VAL A 18 -5.20 -4.04 -32.73
N ASN A 19 -6.48 -4.15 -32.41
CA ASN A 19 -7.05 -4.18 -31.08
C ASN A 19 -6.77 -5.57 -30.50
N THR A 20 -5.62 -5.74 -29.83
CA THR A 20 -5.35 -6.92 -29.01
C THR A 20 -6.19 -6.84 -27.74
N ARG A 21 -7.52 -6.98 -27.90
CA ARG A 21 -8.40 -7.37 -26.80
C ARG A 21 -8.02 -8.79 -26.43
N ALA A 22 -7.31 -8.93 -25.32
CA ALA A 22 -7.36 -10.16 -24.55
C ALA A 22 -8.84 -10.35 -24.17
N ASP A 23 -9.48 -11.32 -24.82
CA ASP A 23 -10.75 -11.88 -24.36
C ASP A 23 -10.50 -12.46 -22.97
N PHE A 24 -10.85 -11.70 -21.94
CA PHE A 24 -10.98 -12.21 -20.59
C PHE A 24 -12.37 -12.84 -20.48
N PRO A 25 -12.48 -14.17 -20.32
CA PRO A 25 -13.77 -14.78 -20.06
C PRO A 25 -14.29 -14.22 -18.73
N GLY A 26 -15.51 -13.67 -18.76
CA GLY A 26 -16.16 -13.08 -17.61
C GLY A 26 -16.24 -14.07 -16.45
N ALA A 27 -15.46 -13.80 -15.41
CA ALA A 27 -15.56 -14.48 -14.14
C ALA A 27 -16.74 -13.89 -13.37
N GLY A 28 -17.86 -14.63 -13.35
CA GLY A 28 -18.84 -14.49 -12.27
C GLY A 28 -18.20 -14.75 -10.90
N PRO A 29 -18.86 -14.43 -9.78
CA PRO A 29 -18.26 -14.53 -8.45
C PRO A 29 -17.99 -16.01 -8.10
N ALA A 30 -16.79 -16.48 -8.42
CA ALA A 30 -16.31 -17.79 -8.05
C ALA A 30 -16.09 -17.82 -6.52
N THR A 31 -16.93 -18.62 -5.88
CA THR A 31 -16.88 -19.00 -4.48
C THR A 31 -15.46 -19.38 -4.06
N GLY A 32 -14.94 -18.82 -2.95
CA GLY A 32 -13.52 -18.88 -2.52
C GLY A 32 -12.87 -20.27 -2.33
N ARG A 33 -13.54 -21.36 -2.68
CA ARG A 33 -12.96 -22.71 -2.77
C ARG A 33 -12.21 -22.94 -4.09
N ASP A 34 -12.44 -22.12 -5.12
CA ASP A 34 -11.79 -22.23 -6.43
C ASP A 34 -10.45 -21.45 -6.48
N ARG A 35 -10.44 -20.22 -5.95
CA ARG A 35 -9.30 -19.30 -6.03
C ARG A 35 -8.05 -19.81 -5.29
N ARG A 36 -8.21 -20.44 -4.13
CA ARG A 36 -7.08 -21.02 -3.38
C ARG A 36 -6.38 -22.13 -4.18
N SER A 37 -7.16 -22.98 -4.84
CA SER A 37 -6.63 -24.06 -5.68
C SER A 37 -5.90 -23.48 -6.89
N GLN A 38 -6.50 -22.50 -7.55
CA GLN A 38 -5.87 -21.75 -8.65
C GLN A 38 -4.55 -21.08 -8.22
N ALA A 39 -4.52 -20.48 -7.03
CA ALA A 39 -3.31 -19.88 -6.47
C ALA A 39 -2.21 -20.93 -6.28
N ARG A 40 -2.56 -22.09 -5.71
CA ARG A 40 -1.63 -23.21 -5.53
C ARG A 40 -1.10 -23.72 -6.87
N GLU A 41 -1.98 -24.01 -7.82
CA GLU A 41 -1.59 -24.46 -9.16
C GLU A 41 -0.65 -23.47 -9.85
N LEU A 42 -0.91 -22.17 -9.72
CA LEU A 42 -0.05 -21.13 -10.28
C LEU A 42 1.32 -21.09 -9.58
N LEU A 43 1.36 -21.20 -8.25
CA LEU A 43 2.60 -21.21 -7.47
C LEU A 43 3.43 -22.46 -7.78
N ASP A 44 2.80 -23.62 -7.89
CA ASP A 44 3.44 -24.88 -8.30
C ASP A 44 4.00 -24.75 -9.73
N ALA A 45 3.27 -24.11 -10.64
CA ALA A 45 3.75 -23.84 -11.99
C ALA A 45 4.94 -22.86 -12.01
N MET A 46 4.94 -21.85 -11.13
CA MET A 46 6.06 -20.91 -10.97
C MET A 46 7.29 -21.58 -10.36
N GLU A 47 7.10 -22.48 -9.40
CA GLU A 47 8.15 -23.29 -8.76
C GLU A 47 8.89 -24.16 -9.77
N ASN A 48 8.13 -24.84 -10.64
CA ASN A 48 8.70 -25.77 -11.63
C ASN A 48 9.13 -25.07 -12.92
N ALA A 49 8.89 -23.76 -13.06
CA ALA A 49 9.26 -23.01 -14.25
C ALA A 49 10.77 -22.73 -14.29
N LYS A 50 11.38 -22.92 -15.46
CA LYS A 50 12.76 -22.45 -15.71
C LYS A 50 12.90 -20.93 -15.55
N VAL A 51 11.84 -20.19 -15.90
CA VAL A 51 11.77 -18.73 -15.86
C VAL A 51 10.32 -18.31 -15.55
N ILE A 52 10.13 -17.51 -14.49
CA ILE A 52 8.81 -17.01 -14.08
C ILE A 52 8.42 -15.79 -14.93
N THR A 53 7.44 -15.93 -15.80
CA THR A 53 7.03 -14.90 -16.77
C THR A 53 6.26 -13.72 -16.15
N GLU A 54 6.19 -12.60 -16.88
CA GLU A 54 5.32 -11.45 -16.54
C GLU A 54 3.87 -11.88 -16.35
N GLY A 55 3.36 -12.76 -17.21
CA GLY A 55 1.99 -13.26 -17.13
C GLY A 55 1.70 -13.98 -15.81
N GLN A 56 2.66 -14.74 -15.28
CA GLN A 56 2.53 -15.39 -13.98
C GLN A 56 2.52 -14.38 -12.83
N PHE A 57 3.37 -13.35 -12.87
CA PHE A 57 3.34 -12.26 -11.89
C PHE A 57 2.01 -11.49 -11.93
N SER A 58 1.52 -11.17 -13.14
CA SER A 58 0.25 -10.49 -13.33
C SER A 58 -0.92 -11.31 -12.80
N ALA A 59 -1.00 -12.59 -13.15
CA ALA A 59 -2.03 -13.50 -12.67
C ALA A 59 -2.03 -13.62 -11.13
N LEU A 60 -0.85 -13.74 -10.53
CA LEU A 60 -0.72 -13.79 -9.07
C LEU A 60 -1.12 -12.46 -8.41
N GLY A 61 -0.76 -11.33 -9.02
CA GLY A 61 -1.19 -10.00 -8.59
C GLY A 61 -2.72 -9.82 -8.61
N MET A 62 -3.39 -10.35 -9.63
CA MET A 62 -4.86 -10.38 -9.70
C MET A 62 -5.46 -11.23 -8.58
N ILE A 63 -4.95 -12.46 -8.37
CA ILE A 63 -5.40 -13.34 -7.28
C ILE A 63 -5.26 -12.65 -5.91
N ILE A 64 -4.12 -12.00 -5.66
CA ILE A 64 -3.87 -11.26 -4.41
C ILE A 64 -4.88 -10.11 -4.25
N THR A 65 -5.13 -9.37 -5.33
CA THR A 65 -6.08 -8.25 -5.32
C THR A 65 -7.49 -8.74 -5.02
N ASP A 66 -7.96 -9.75 -5.75
CA ASP A 66 -9.30 -10.30 -5.57
C ASP A 66 -9.49 -10.91 -4.18
N ALA A 67 -8.49 -11.66 -3.69
CA ALA A 67 -8.52 -12.24 -2.36
C ALA A 67 -8.51 -11.15 -1.26
N SER A 68 -7.78 -10.05 -1.47
CA SER A 68 -7.80 -8.90 -0.57
C SER A 68 -9.16 -8.21 -0.54
N LEU A 69 -9.78 -8.01 -1.69
CA LEU A 69 -11.10 -7.37 -1.82
C LEU A 69 -12.21 -8.24 -1.22
N SER A 70 -12.14 -9.56 -1.40
CA SER A 70 -13.14 -10.50 -0.87
C SER A 70 -12.88 -10.99 0.56
N ALA A 71 -11.84 -10.45 1.21
CA ALA A 71 -11.36 -10.91 2.52
C ALA A 71 -11.09 -12.43 2.61
N ASP A 72 -10.55 -13.01 1.54
CA ASP A 72 -10.22 -14.43 1.44
C ASP A 72 -8.86 -14.72 2.07
N GLU A 73 -8.86 -14.82 3.40
CA GLU A 73 -7.67 -15.09 4.21
C GLU A 73 -6.96 -16.37 3.80
N ALA A 74 -7.72 -17.44 3.51
CA ALA A 74 -7.15 -18.74 3.19
C ALA A 74 -6.32 -18.69 1.89
N THR A 75 -6.80 -17.98 0.87
CA THR A 75 -6.04 -17.76 -0.36
C THR A 75 -4.81 -16.89 -0.12
N LEU A 76 -4.94 -15.80 0.66
CA LEU A 76 -3.80 -14.91 0.94
C LEU A 76 -2.69 -15.60 1.75
N VAL A 77 -3.03 -16.46 2.71
CA VAL A 77 -2.06 -17.28 3.45
C VAL A 77 -1.35 -18.26 2.50
N GLU A 78 -2.09 -18.95 1.63
CA GLU A 78 -1.51 -19.86 0.64
C GLU A 78 -0.50 -19.14 -0.27
N VAL A 79 -0.88 -17.96 -0.76
CA VAL A 79 0.00 -17.14 -1.60
C VAL A 79 1.22 -16.65 -0.83
N GLN A 80 1.06 -16.26 0.44
CA GLN A 80 2.19 -15.87 1.29
C GLN A 80 3.20 -17.01 1.44
N ASP A 81 2.72 -18.20 1.78
CA ASP A 81 3.58 -19.37 2.01
C ASP A 81 4.31 -19.78 0.72
N GLY A 82 3.60 -19.84 -0.40
CA GLY A 82 4.20 -20.16 -1.70
C GLY A 82 5.18 -19.11 -2.19
N LEU A 83 4.89 -17.81 -2.03
CA LEU A 83 5.85 -16.74 -2.38
C LEU A 83 7.10 -16.77 -1.50
N GLN A 84 6.95 -17.06 -0.19
CA GLN A 84 8.11 -17.23 0.69
C GLN A 84 8.94 -18.46 0.32
N TRP A 85 8.27 -19.55 -0.08
CA TRP A 85 8.93 -20.74 -0.61
C TRP A 85 9.71 -20.40 -1.89
N LEU A 86 9.07 -19.74 -2.85
CA LEU A 86 9.70 -19.31 -4.10
C LEU A 86 10.91 -18.42 -3.80
N HIS A 87 10.75 -17.42 -2.93
CA HIS A 87 11.85 -16.54 -2.55
C HIS A 87 13.04 -17.30 -1.95
N ARG A 88 12.82 -18.33 -1.12
CA ARG A 88 13.91 -19.13 -0.57
C ARG A 88 14.64 -19.94 -1.65
N ASN A 89 13.90 -20.55 -2.58
CA ASN A 89 14.48 -21.42 -3.61
C ASN A 89 15.06 -20.67 -4.82
N TYR A 90 14.61 -19.45 -5.08
CA TYR A 90 15.15 -18.61 -6.15
C TYR A 90 16.56 -18.07 -5.84
N LEU A 91 17.11 -18.34 -4.65
CA LEU A 91 18.23 -17.58 -4.08
C LEU A 91 19.44 -18.39 -3.61
N ASP A 92 19.57 -19.64 -4.03
CA ASP A 92 20.80 -20.42 -3.77
C ASP A 92 21.91 -20.16 -4.81
N VAL A 93 21.87 -18.99 -5.47
CA VAL A 93 22.82 -18.61 -6.53
C VAL A 93 23.69 -17.43 -6.06
N PRO A 94 25.02 -17.60 -5.97
CA PRO A 94 25.91 -16.57 -5.43
C PRO A 94 25.86 -15.24 -6.19
N HIS A 95 25.55 -15.26 -7.50
CA HIS A 95 25.60 -14.09 -8.37
C HIS A 95 24.36 -14.06 -9.28
N LEU A 96 23.38 -13.23 -8.92
CA LEU A 96 22.18 -13.03 -9.73
C LEU A 96 22.47 -12.06 -10.88
N ASP A 97 22.00 -12.38 -12.08
CA ASP A 97 21.96 -11.44 -13.22
C ASP A 97 20.88 -10.35 -13.02
N GLY A 98 20.77 -9.43 -13.98
CA GLY A 98 19.82 -8.32 -13.91
C GLY A 98 18.36 -8.77 -13.80
N ASP A 99 17.96 -9.68 -14.68
CA ASP A 99 16.59 -10.19 -14.76
C ASP A 99 16.20 -11.01 -13.52
N GLN A 100 17.14 -11.81 -13.00
CA GLN A 100 16.95 -12.58 -11.77
C GLN A 100 16.78 -11.66 -10.56
N ARG A 101 17.55 -10.57 -10.48
CA ARG A 101 17.38 -9.56 -9.42
C ARG A 101 16.02 -8.87 -9.51
N GLU A 102 15.56 -8.54 -10.71
CA GLU A 102 14.24 -7.93 -10.90
C GLU A 102 13.12 -8.88 -10.46
N ARG A 103 13.16 -10.14 -10.89
CA ARG A 103 12.16 -11.16 -10.50
C ARG A 103 12.14 -11.38 -8.99
N ARG A 104 13.31 -11.42 -8.35
CA ARG A 104 13.41 -11.47 -6.88
C ARG A 104 12.73 -10.26 -6.24
N GLY A 105 13.01 -9.05 -6.75
CA GLY A 105 12.40 -7.81 -6.27
C GLY A 105 10.87 -7.84 -6.39
N ARG A 106 10.34 -8.36 -7.50
CA ARG A 106 8.90 -8.56 -7.71
C ARG A 106 8.30 -9.55 -6.72
N ILE A 107 8.94 -10.69 -6.48
CA ILE A 107 8.50 -11.66 -5.45
C ILE A 107 8.45 -11.00 -4.06
N LEU A 108 9.49 -10.27 -3.68
CA LEU A 108 9.52 -9.53 -2.41
C LEU A 108 8.39 -8.50 -2.31
N GLY A 109 8.16 -7.73 -3.37
CA GLY A 109 7.06 -6.75 -3.42
C GLY A 109 5.68 -7.42 -3.27
N LEU A 110 5.47 -8.58 -3.90
CA LEU A 110 4.22 -9.33 -3.72
C LEU A 110 4.07 -9.88 -2.29
N ILE A 111 5.16 -10.34 -1.67
CA ILE A 111 5.14 -10.76 -0.25
C ILE A 111 4.70 -9.59 0.64
N ASP A 112 5.27 -8.40 0.44
CA ASP A 112 4.91 -7.21 1.24
C ASP A 112 3.43 -6.83 1.05
N CYS A 113 2.93 -6.86 -0.20
CA CYS A 113 1.53 -6.61 -0.51
C CYS A 113 0.60 -7.60 0.21
N VAL A 114 0.89 -8.89 0.16
CA VAL A 114 0.10 -9.93 0.85
C VAL A 114 0.15 -9.74 2.36
N GLN A 115 1.31 -9.42 2.93
CA GLN A 115 1.44 -9.12 4.35
C GLN A 115 0.63 -7.88 4.78
N TRP A 116 0.53 -6.86 3.93
CA TRP A 116 -0.33 -5.70 4.20
C TRP A 116 -1.81 -6.06 4.10
N ALA A 117 -2.18 -6.88 3.12
CA ALA A 117 -3.55 -7.38 2.96
C ALA A 117 -3.97 -8.18 4.19
N LEU A 118 -3.22 -9.22 4.57
CA LEU A 118 -3.49 -10.07 5.74
C LEU A 118 -3.63 -9.26 7.04
N ARG A 119 -2.74 -8.27 7.27
CA ARG A 119 -2.83 -7.40 8.46
C ARG A 119 -4.07 -6.50 8.48
N ARG A 120 -4.70 -6.28 7.33
CA ARG A 120 -5.88 -5.43 7.17
C ARG A 120 -7.14 -6.22 6.88
N LEU A 121 -7.04 -7.55 6.79
CA LEU A 121 -8.21 -8.38 6.60
C LEU A 121 -9.16 -8.17 7.77
N PRO A 122 -10.45 -7.97 7.49
CA PRO A 122 -11.46 -7.98 8.53
C PRO A 122 -11.48 -9.39 9.09
N SER A 123 -11.14 -9.55 10.36
CA SER A 123 -11.34 -10.81 11.08
C SER A 123 -12.79 -11.26 10.90
N ASN A 124 -13.02 -12.57 10.82
CA ASN A 124 -14.36 -13.20 10.82
C ASN A 124 -15.17 -12.91 12.10
N LEU A 125 -14.71 -11.97 12.94
CA LEU A 125 -15.44 -11.41 14.05
C LEU A 125 -16.70 -10.75 13.50
N GLN A 126 -17.79 -11.52 13.48
CA GLN A 126 -19.13 -10.99 13.27
C GLN A 126 -19.41 -9.99 14.38
N LEU A 127 -19.29 -8.70 14.06
CA LEU A 127 -19.72 -7.64 14.93
C LEU A 127 -21.25 -7.64 14.96
N LYS A 128 -21.83 -8.39 15.91
CA LYS A 128 -23.21 -8.16 16.35
C LYS A 128 -23.21 -6.90 17.20
N LEU A 129 -23.26 -5.73 16.55
CA LEU A 129 -23.41 -4.48 17.27
C LEU A 129 -24.87 -4.31 17.66
N HIS A 130 -25.11 -4.26 18.96
CA HIS A 130 -26.34 -3.66 19.45
C HIS A 130 -26.32 -2.17 19.07
N PRO A 131 -27.39 -1.60 18.49
CA PRO A 131 -27.45 -0.18 18.11
C PRO A 131 -27.05 0.79 19.24
N ASP A 132 -27.45 0.48 20.48
CA ASP A 132 -27.09 1.28 21.66
C ASP A 132 -25.78 0.85 22.34
N GLY A 133 -25.12 -0.17 21.79
CA GLY A 133 -23.88 -0.73 22.33
C GLY A 133 -22.70 0.23 22.22
N HIS A 134 -21.73 0.11 23.12
CA HIS A 134 -20.52 0.95 23.13
C HIS A 134 -19.79 0.98 21.79
N ALA A 135 -19.74 -0.15 21.09
CA ALA A 135 -19.06 -0.26 19.82
C ALA A 135 -19.82 0.42 18.66
N ALA A 136 -21.16 0.42 18.67
CA ALA A 136 -21.96 1.21 17.73
C ALA A 136 -21.79 2.71 17.99
N ARG A 137 -21.89 3.14 19.25
CA ARG A 137 -21.66 4.55 19.64
C ARG A 137 -20.25 5.04 19.28
N PHE A 138 -19.23 4.19 19.42
CA PHE A 138 -17.88 4.46 18.94
C PHE A 138 -17.84 4.72 17.44
N LEU A 139 -18.43 3.82 16.63
CA LEU A 139 -18.44 3.97 15.16
C LEU A 139 -19.16 5.24 14.73
N VAL A 140 -20.29 5.55 15.36
CA VAL A 140 -21.05 6.79 15.08
C VAL A 140 -20.21 8.03 15.42
N ALA A 141 -19.52 8.06 16.56
CA ALA A 141 -18.65 9.17 16.94
C ALA A 141 -17.51 9.37 15.93
N VAL A 142 -16.84 8.29 15.50
CA VAL A 142 -15.80 8.34 14.45
C VAL A 142 -16.37 8.76 13.10
N ALA A 143 -17.58 8.32 12.76
CA ALA A 143 -18.25 8.71 11.51
C ALA A 143 -18.58 10.21 11.48
N ARG A 144 -18.98 10.79 12.63
CA ARG A 144 -19.19 12.24 12.80
C ARG A 144 -17.88 13.02 12.71
N ARG A 145 -16.79 12.46 13.25
CA ARG A 145 -15.48 13.12 13.30
C ARG A 145 -14.33 12.15 13.03
N GLN A 146 -13.87 12.17 11.77
CA GLN A 146 -12.63 11.52 11.36
C GLN A 146 -11.43 12.11 12.12
N GLY A 147 -10.45 11.28 12.44
CA GLY A 147 -9.24 11.63 13.18
C GLY A 147 -9.44 11.84 14.69
N ILE A 148 -10.58 11.46 15.26
CA ILE A 148 -10.85 11.63 16.68
C ILE A 148 -9.91 10.79 17.55
N SER A 149 -9.35 11.39 18.60
CA SER A 149 -8.37 10.70 19.46
C SER A 149 -9.02 9.85 20.55
N ASN A 150 -8.25 8.94 21.16
CA ASN A 150 -8.74 8.14 22.29
C ASN A 150 -9.33 8.99 23.42
N LYS A 151 -8.64 10.06 23.79
CA LYS A 151 -9.06 10.99 24.85
C LYS A 151 -10.36 11.70 24.49
N GLN A 152 -10.51 12.11 23.22
CA GLN A 152 -11.72 12.78 22.74
C GLN A 152 -12.91 11.81 22.70
N LEU A 153 -12.72 10.59 22.20
CA LEU A 153 -13.74 9.53 22.22
C LEU A 153 -14.17 9.17 23.64
N ALA A 154 -13.21 9.05 24.58
CA ALA A 154 -13.50 8.75 25.97
C ALA A 154 -14.41 9.82 26.59
N ALA A 155 -14.08 11.10 26.37
CA ALA A 155 -14.89 12.22 26.82
C ALA A 155 -16.28 12.24 26.17
N GLU A 156 -16.38 12.02 24.85
CA GLU A 156 -17.66 12.04 24.12
C GLU A 156 -18.58 10.89 24.54
N LEU A 157 -18.03 9.70 24.79
CA LEU A 157 -18.81 8.51 25.12
C LEU A 157 -19.03 8.32 26.64
N GLY A 158 -18.48 9.22 27.47
CA GLY A 158 -18.56 9.14 28.93
C GLY A 158 -17.88 7.89 29.50
N THR A 159 -16.74 7.51 28.92
CA THR A 159 -15.98 6.30 29.29
C THR A 159 -14.49 6.62 29.45
N ASP A 160 -13.66 5.62 29.76
CA ASP A 160 -12.21 5.78 29.92
C ASP A 160 -11.42 5.39 28.65
N GLU A 161 -10.19 5.90 28.51
CA GLU A 161 -9.34 5.64 27.33
C GLU A 161 -8.94 4.16 27.17
N THR A 162 -8.96 3.38 28.25
CA THR A 162 -8.66 1.94 28.20
C THR A 162 -9.81 1.20 27.53
N GLU A 163 -11.06 1.53 27.88
CA GLU A 163 -12.24 0.96 27.23
C GLU A 163 -12.33 1.37 25.76
N ILE A 164 -12.04 2.63 25.43
CA ILE A 164 -11.89 3.08 24.03
C ILE A 164 -10.85 2.23 23.30
N SER A 165 -9.69 1.97 23.92
CA SER A 165 -8.64 1.15 23.30
C SER A 165 -9.06 -0.31 23.13
N ARG A 166 -9.84 -0.87 24.07
CA ARG A 166 -10.36 -2.25 23.99
C ARG A 166 -11.41 -2.38 22.90
N VAL A 167 -12.40 -1.50 22.87
CA VAL A 167 -13.44 -1.45 21.83
C VAL A 167 -12.80 -1.18 20.47
N GLY A 168 -11.93 -0.18 20.37
CA GLY A 168 -11.22 0.18 19.14
C GLY A 168 -10.38 -0.96 18.58
N ARG A 169 -9.72 -1.77 19.44
CA ARG A 169 -9.00 -2.97 18.98
C ARG A 169 -9.93 -4.01 18.34
N ARG A 170 -11.12 -4.24 18.92
CA ARG A 170 -12.12 -5.16 18.35
C ARG A 170 -12.68 -4.64 17.03
N LEU A 171 -12.99 -3.35 16.96
CA LEU A 171 -13.48 -2.70 15.74
C LEU A 171 -12.42 -2.68 14.62
N LEU A 172 -11.15 -2.44 14.98
CA LEU A 172 -10.01 -2.52 14.07
C LEU A 172 -9.85 -3.94 13.53
N ALA A 173 -9.92 -4.95 14.41
CA ALA A 173 -9.87 -6.34 14.01
C ALA A 173 -11.01 -6.69 13.05
N ALA A 174 -12.21 -6.14 13.24
CA ALA A 174 -13.35 -6.36 12.33
C ALA A 174 -13.28 -5.52 11.03
N GLY A 175 -12.23 -4.71 10.84
CA GLY A 175 -11.99 -3.93 9.62
C GLY A 175 -12.96 -2.76 9.40
N VAL A 176 -13.70 -2.32 10.41
CA VAL A 176 -14.68 -1.22 10.30
C VAL A 176 -14.10 0.15 10.69
N VAL A 177 -12.92 0.16 11.31
CA VAL A 177 -12.14 1.37 11.58
C VAL A 177 -10.67 1.11 11.25
N TRP A 178 -9.93 2.19 11.08
CA TRP A 178 -8.47 2.17 11.01
C TRP A 178 -7.89 3.19 11.99
N LYS A 179 -6.65 2.93 12.41
CA LYS A 179 -5.96 3.72 13.41
C LYS A 179 -4.72 4.35 12.79
N ARG A 180 -4.62 5.67 12.87
CA ARG A 180 -3.40 6.42 12.55
C ARG A 180 -2.68 6.80 13.84
N LYS A 181 -1.35 6.85 13.78
CA LYS A 181 -0.52 7.36 14.89
C LYS A 181 -0.14 8.79 14.55
N GLU A 182 -0.69 9.75 15.28
CA GLU A 182 -0.39 11.16 15.14
C GLU A 182 0.42 11.60 16.36
N TRP A 183 1.73 11.78 16.18
CA TRP A 183 2.70 12.06 17.26
C TRP A 183 2.62 11.03 18.41
N ARG A 184 2.06 11.44 19.55
CA ARG A 184 1.90 10.63 20.76
C ARG A 184 0.46 10.16 20.98
N GLN A 185 -0.42 10.39 20.01
CA GLN A 185 -1.85 10.08 20.12
C GLN A 185 -2.27 9.12 19.00
N ASN A 186 -3.29 8.33 19.31
CA ASN A 186 -3.97 7.50 18.33
C ASN A 186 -5.15 8.30 17.79
N ALA A 187 -5.29 8.35 16.47
CA ALA A 187 -6.43 8.93 15.78
C ALA A 187 -7.21 7.82 15.08
N TRP A 188 -8.53 7.86 15.18
CA TRP A 188 -9.42 6.87 14.58
C TRP A 188 -10.17 7.46 13.41
N ASP A 189 -10.31 6.63 12.39
CA ASP A 189 -11.02 6.96 11.18
C ASP A 189 -11.89 5.76 10.79
N LEU A 190 -12.95 6.02 10.02
CA LEU A 190 -13.86 5.00 9.52
C LEU A 190 -13.29 4.41 8.22
N THR A 191 -13.43 3.09 8.04
CA THR A 191 -13.16 2.47 6.72
C THR A 191 -14.41 2.54 5.84
N PRO A 192 -14.30 2.33 4.50
CA PRO A 192 -15.47 2.17 3.65
C PRO A 192 -16.43 1.07 4.14
N ARG A 193 -15.89 -0.05 4.63
CA ARG A 193 -16.68 -1.13 5.24
C ARG A 193 -17.41 -0.67 6.51
N GLY A 194 -16.75 0.10 7.37
CA GLY A 194 -17.40 0.68 8.55
C GLY A 194 -18.53 1.64 8.20
N ARG A 195 -18.37 2.40 7.10
CA ARG A 195 -19.44 3.25 6.56
C ARG A 195 -20.63 2.44 6.08
N GLN A 196 -20.39 1.48 5.19
CA GLN A 196 -21.43 0.58 4.68
C GLN A 196 -22.16 -0.14 5.83
N TYR A 197 -21.42 -0.60 6.83
CA TYR A 197 -22.02 -1.22 8.02
C TYR A 197 -22.98 -0.26 8.74
N LEU A 198 -22.59 1.00 8.96
CA LEU A 198 -23.46 2.00 9.58
C LEU A 198 -24.69 2.32 8.70
N GLU A 199 -24.53 2.32 7.38
CA GLU A 199 -25.64 2.52 6.43
C GLU A 199 -26.65 1.36 6.50
N GLU A 200 -26.17 0.11 6.40
CA GLU A 200 -27.00 -1.10 6.45
C GLU A 200 -27.74 -1.26 7.79
N THR A 201 -27.15 -0.75 8.88
CA THR A 201 -27.76 -0.77 10.22
C THR A 201 -28.58 0.47 10.54
N GLY A 202 -28.67 1.44 9.64
CA GLY A 202 -29.42 2.69 9.85
C GLY A 202 -28.82 3.62 10.91
N LEU A 203 -27.53 3.44 11.22
CA LEU A 203 -26.79 4.19 12.24
C LEU A 203 -25.88 5.27 11.65
N LEU A 204 -25.80 5.40 10.32
CA LEU A 204 -24.98 6.42 9.70
C LEU A 204 -25.52 7.82 10.10
N PRO A 205 -24.72 8.67 10.75
CA PRO A 205 -25.17 10.00 11.14
C PRO A 205 -25.35 10.87 9.88
N ASP A 206 -26.41 11.68 9.85
CA ASP A 206 -26.61 12.68 8.80
C ASP A 206 -25.53 13.76 8.92
N VAL A 207 -24.56 13.70 8.00
CA VAL A 207 -23.35 14.54 8.05
C VAL A 207 -23.68 16.01 7.73
N ALA A 208 -24.85 16.29 7.15
CA ALA A 208 -25.28 17.62 6.76
C ALA A 208 -25.57 18.58 7.94
N LEU A 209 -25.67 18.09 9.17
CA LEU A 209 -26.00 18.91 10.35
C LEU A 209 -24.80 19.28 11.23
N VAL A 210 -23.57 18.92 10.83
CA VAL A 210 -22.34 19.20 11.59
C VAL A 210 -21.40 20.13 10.82
N GLU A 211 -21.94 21.06 10.02
CA GLU A 211 -21.17 22.20 9.53
C GLU A 211 -21.13 23.31 10.60
N GLY A 212 -20.23 23.11 11.55
CA GLY A 212 -19.81 24.09 12.55
C GLY A 212 -18.32 23.99 12.77
N ARG A 213 -17.53 23.87 11.69
CA ARG A 213 -16.07 23.92 11.76
C ARG A 213 -15.66 25.41 11.68
N PRO A 214 -15.00 25.99 12.71
CA PRO A 214 -14.18 27.17 12.46
C PRO A 214 -13.07 26.74 11.49
N GLU A 215 -13.03 27.39 10.34
CA GLU A 215 -12.01 27.27 9.31
C GLU A 215 -10.62 27.15 9.98
N PRO A 216 -9.77 26.16 9.63
CA PRO A 216 -8.43 26.13 10.18
C PRO A 216 -7.75 27.42 9.76
N ALA A 217 -7.44 28.28 10.75
CA ALA A 217 -6.71 29.52 10.52
C ALA A 217 -5.47 29.19 9.68
N VAL A 218 -5.48 29.66 8.44
CA VAL A 218 -4.31 29.63 7.56
C VAL A 218 -3.24 30.41 8.33
N PRO A 219 -2.11 29.80 8.72
CA PRO A 219 -1.03 30.56 9.32
C PRO A 219 -0.61 31.61 8.29
N ASP A 220 -0.69 32.87 8.72
CA ASP A 220 -0.31 34.04 7.95
C ASP A 220 1.06 33.77 7.31
N ARG A 221 1.09 33.73 5.97
CA ARG A 221 2.33 33.50 5.24
C ARG A 221 3.26 34.67 5.57
N PRO A 222 4.45 34.46 6.17
CA PRO A 222 5.42 35.54 6.22
C PRO A 222 5.73 35.97 4.79
N ALA A 223 5.62 37.27 4.54
CA ALA A 223 5.82 37.90 3.26
C ALA A 223 7.11 37.38 2.60
N ARG A 224 7.01 37.01 1.32
CA ARG A 224 8.15 36.64 0.49
C ARG A 224 9.14 37.80 0.52
N ILE A 225 10.31 37.59 1.10
CA ILE A 225 11.46 38.47 0.93
C ILE A 225 11.83 38.44 -0.56
N PRO A 226 11.87 39.58 -1.28
CA PRO A 226 12.36 39.61 -2.64
C PRO A 226 13.85 39.22 -2.65
N VAL A 227 14.19 38.17 -3.40
CA VAL A 227 15.58 37.87 -3.73
C VAL A 227 15.99 38.86 -4.81
N ASP A 228 16.73 39.89 -4.42
CA ASP A 228 17.51 40.69 -5.36
C ASP A 228 18.63 39.80 -5.91
N SER A 229 18.56 39.53 -7.22
CA SER A 229 19.70 39.06 -7.99
C SER A 229 20.67 40.22 -8.20
N PRO A 230 21.98 39.95 -8.07
CA PRO A 230 22.92 40.62 -8.96
C PRO A 230 23.75 39.62 -9.77
N ASP A 231 24.03 40.10 -10.97
CA ASP A 231 24.82 39.54 -12.04
C ASP A 231 26.19 38.96 -11.65
N ARG A 232 26.65 38.09 -12.55
CA ARG A 232 27.96 37.43 -12.62
C ARG A 232 29.08 38.43 -13.03
N PRO A 233 30.35 37.98 -13.17
CA PRO A 233 31.50 38.12 -12.26
C PRO A 233 32.53 39.18 -12.71
N PRO A 234 33.71 39.30 -12.05
CA PRO A 234 34.92 39.18 -12.86
C PRO A 234 36.12 38.45 -12.21
N VAL A 235 36.76 37.62 -13.04
CA VAL A 235 38.20 37.43 -13.32
C VAL A 235 39.24 38.00 -12.34
N GLY A 236 40.17 37.15 -11.91
CA GLY A 236 41.61 37.46 -11.97
C GLY A 236 42.51 37.03 -10.79
N VAL A 237 43.45 36.10 -11.08
CA VAL A 237 44.91 36.14 -10.77
C VAL A 237 45.34 36.28 -9.27
N SER A 238 46.32 35.61 -8.65
CA SER A 238 47.19 34.42 -8.79
C SER A 238 48.09 34.36 -7.52
N HIS A 239 48.99 33.37 -7.44
CA HIS A 239 50.15 33.19 -6.50
C HIS A 239 49.95 32.43 -5.17
N GLY A 240 50.53 31.22 -5.09
CA GLY A 240 50.86 30.48 -3.85
C GLY A 240 52.14 31.02 -3.17
N PRO A 241 53.02 30.21 -2.54
CA PRO A 241 52.99 28.76 -2.22
C PRO A 241 53.39 28.42 -0.75
N GLY A 242 53.39 27.11 -0.42
CA GLY A 242 54.35 26.51 0.53
C GLY A 242 53.90 26.29 1.99
N HIS A 243 53.73 25.04 2.41
CA HIS A 243 54.79 24.25 3.07
C HIS A 243 54.20 23.00 3.75
N ASP A 244 54.70 21.84 3.32
CA ASP A 244 55.18 20.70 4.11
C ASP A 244 54.54 20.38 5.47
N ALA A 245 54.01 19.16 5.61
CA ALA A 245 54.70 18.08 6.35
C ALA A 245 53.84 16.80 6.42
N GLU A 246 54.50 15.69 6.11
CA GLU A 246 54.03 14.31 6.06
C GLU A 246 53.74 13.66 7.45
N PRO A 247 53.16 12.44 7.45
CA PRO A 247 52.47 11.80 8.59
C PRO A 247 53.35 10.85 9.40
N ARG A 248 52.79 10.33 10.52
CA ARG A 248 53.02 9.02 11.20
C ARG A 248 52.40 9.13 12.62
N ARG A 249 51.76 8.13 13.23
CA ARG A 249 52.28 6.80 13.55
C ARG A 249 51.18 5.77 13.82
N GLN A 250 51.61 4.55 13.54
CA GLN A 250 51.05 3.23 13.76
C GLN A 250 51.57 2.65 15.09
N GLY A 251 50.81 1.75 15.72
CA GLY A 251 51.15 0.99 16.95
C GLY A 251 50.00 1.06 17.97
N ASP A 252 49.49 0.00 18.60
CA ASP A 252 50.11 -1.28 18.95
C ASP A 252 49.07 -2.41 19.07
N VAL A 253 49.50 -3.61 18.69
CA VAL A 253 48.92 -4.91 19.05
C VAL A 253 49.78 -5.50 20.18
N PRO A 254 49.20 -6.01 21.28
CA PRO A 254 49.95 -6.85 22.20
C PRO A 254 49.64 -8.34 21.98
N THR A 255 50.65 -9.08 21.54
CA THR A 255 50.79 -10.53 21.70
C THR A 255 51.56 -10.87 22.98
N ARG A 256 51.08 -11.87 23.75
CA ARG A 256 51.80 -12.91 24.54
C ARG A 256 50.88 -13.43 25.66
N ARG A 257 50.91 -14.66 26.18
CA ARG A 257 51.51 -15.99 25.90
C ARG A 257 51.07 -16.91 27.07
N GLY A 258 51.08 -18.23 26.88
CA GLY A 258 51.08 -19.27 27.94
C GLY A 258 49.72 -19.94 28.14
N HIS A 259 49.56 -21.26 28.29
CA HIS A 259 50.46 -22.31 28.77
C HIS A 259 50.01 -23.69 28.27
N ARG A 260 51.01 -24.60 28.15
CA ARG A 260 50.97 -26.07 28.02
C ARG A 260 50.56 -26.67 26.68
#